data_AF-A0A520JBC7-F1
#
_entry.id   AF-A0A520JBC7-F1
#
_cell.length_a   1.000
_cell.length_b   1.000
_cell.length_c   1.000
_cell.angle_alpha   90.00
_cell.angle_beta   90.00
_cell.angle_gamma   90.00
#
_symmetry.space_group_name_H-M   'P 1'
#
loop_
_entity.id
_entity.type
_entity.pdbx_description
1 polymer ?
#
loop_
_entity_poly.entity_id
_entity_poly.type
_entity_poly.pdbx_seq_one_letter_code
_entity_poly.pdbx_strand_id
1 'polypeptide(L)'
;MRGWWRPFHEFSGDWFWWGKHGPDALKALWALMYDRYTRVHGLDNLVWVCGWAGQNIDPAWYPGRAMVDVVGADIYAKDHGNLAPMFAQVKAIVGDTVPICLHENGPVPDPALLGAEADWLWFMTWHTRWLTGADQNTPELLRRDFNSQRYLTKDELPASLRVKR
;
A
#
# COMPACT_ATOMS: atom_id res chain seq x y z
N MET A 1 -1.91 19.96 4.91
CA MET A 1 -1.76 18.93 3.85
C MET A 1 -1.84 17.57 4.52
N ARG A 2 -2.70 16.67 4.04
CA ARG A 2 -2.79 15.31 4.60
C ARG A 2 -1.64 14.45 4.05
N GLY A 3 -1.02 13.65 4.89
CA GLY A 3 0.07 12.74 4.54
C GLY A 3 -0.33 11.28 4.73
N TRP A 4 0.08 10.42 3.79
CA TRP A 4 -0.04 8.98 3.93
C TRP A 4 0.92 8.49 5.02
N TRP A 5 0.37 7.96 6.11
CA TRP A 5 1.13 7.47 7.26
C TRP A 5 1.00 5.95 7.34
N ARG A 6 2.07 5.24 7.01
CA ARG A 6 2.12 3.77 6.95
C ARG A 6 3.08 3.20 8.01
N PRO A 7 2.74 3.28 9.31
CA PRO A 7 3.58 2.73 10.36
C PRO A 7 3.50 1.21 10.39
N PHE A 8 4.53 0.57 10.97
CA PHE A 8 4.54 -0.87 11.25
C PHE A 8 4.21 -1.74 10.02
N HIS A 9 4.66 -1.33 8.83
CA HIS A 9 4.44 -2.06 7.58
C HIS A 9 4.97 -3.50 7.63
N GLU A 10 4.42 -4.35 6.77
CA GLU A 10 4.77 -5.78 6.67
C GLU A 10 4.65 -6.52 8.01
N PHE A 11 3.72 -6.10 8.87
CA PHE A 11 3.63 -6.59 10.25
C PHE A 11 3.44 -8.11 10.37
N SER A 12 2.87 -8.74 9.35
CA SER A 12 2.59 -10.18 9.32
C SER A 12 3.77 -11.01 8.80
N GLY A 13 4.88 -10.40 8.40
CA GLY A 13 6.06 -11.07 7.86
C GLY A 13 7.03 -11.65 8.89
N ASP A 14 6.96 -11.23 10.16
CA ASP A 14 7.84 -11.66 11.27
C ASP A 14 9.34 -11.22 11.17
N TRP A 15 9.74 -10.52 10.10
CA TRP A 15 11.12 -10.00 9.98
C TRP A 15 11.35 -8.67 10.72
N PHE A 16 10.30 -7.88 10.96
CA PHE A 16 10.39 -6.66 11.75
C PHE A 16 9.95 -6.88 13.20
N TRP A 17 10.59 -6.18 14.13
CA TRP A 17 10.37 -6.37 15.57
C TRP A 17 8.91 -6.12 16.00
N TRP A 18 8.18 -5.23 15.31
CA TRP A 18 6.78 -4.95 15.60
C TRP A 18 5.83 -6.10 15.22
N GLY A 19 6.27 -7.03 14.36
CA GLY A 19 5.55 -8.26 14.02
C GLY A 19 5.90 -9.47 14.89
N LYS A 20 7.07 -9.46 15.56
CA LYS A 20 7.63 -10.66 16.22
C LYS A 20 6.84 -11.27 17.37
N HIS A 21 5.92 -10.52 17.93
CA HIS A 21 5.13 -10.94 19.09
C HIS A 21 3.66 -11.22 18.74
N GLY A 22 3.38 -11.43 17.45
CA GLY A 22 2.07 -11.83 16.97
C GLY A 22 1.06 -10.69 16.88
N PRO A 23 -0.16 -11.01 16.41
CA PRO A 23 -1.17 -10.01 16.06
C PRO A 23 -1.62 -9.16 17.24
N ASP A 24 -1.74 -9.71 18.45
CA ASP A 24 -2.22 -8.95 19.60
C ASP A 24 -1.23 -7.89 20.06
N ALA A 25 0.07 -8.20 20.03
CA ALA A 25 1.11 -7.23 20.34
C ALA A 25 1.16 -6.10 19.30
N LEU A 26 1.03 -6.43 18.01
CA LEU A 26 0.96 -5.45 16.94
C LEU A 26 -0.27 -4.53 17.10
N LYS A 27 -1.46 -5.10 17.34
CA LYS A 27 -2.68 -4.29 17.53
C LYS A 27 -2.58 -3.36 18.73
N ALA A 28 -1.97 -3.81 19.83
CA ALA A 28 -1.69 -2.95 20.98
C ALA A 28 -0.73 -1.80 20.64
N LEU A 29 0.33 -2.09 19.88
CA LEU A 29 1.30 -1.08 19.43
C LEU A 29 0.67 -0.07 18.45
N TRP A 30 -0.17 -0.55 17.53
CA TRP A 30 -0.94 0.29 16.62
C TRP A 30 -1.86 1.24 17.39
N ALA A 31 -2.66 0.72 18.32
CA ALA A 31 -3.57 1.51 19.15
C ALA A 31 -2.83 2.56 19.98
N LEU A 32 -1.65 2.21 20.54
CA LEU A 32 -0.79 3.13 21.26
C LEU A 32 -0.32 4.29 20.38
N MET A 33 0.17 4.01 19.17
CA MET A 33 0.59 5.06 18.24
C MET A 33 -0.59 5.90 17.78
N TYR A 34 -1.72 5.27 17.47
CA TYR A 34 -2.94 5.95 17.05
C TYR A 34 -3.42 6.94 18.11
N ASP A 35 -3.59 6.51 19.36
CA ASP A 35 -3.97 7.40 20.48
C ASP A 35 -2.94 8.52 20.69
N ARG A 36 -1.66 8.17 20.70
CA ARG A 36 -0.59 9.16 20.90
C ARG A 36 -0.61 10.23 19.81
N TYR A 37 -0.69 9.84 18.54
CA TYR A 37 -0.59 10.77 17.42
C TYR A 37 -1.89 11.56 17.23
N THR A 38 -3.04 10.89 17.27
CA THR A 38 -4.32 11.55 16.99
C THR A 38 -4.89 12.30 18.19
N ARG A 39 -4.89 11.69 19.39
CA ARG A 39 -5.51 12.28 20.58
C ARG A 39 -4.52 13.13 21.39
N VAL A 40 -3.33 12.62 21.67
CA VAL A 40 -2.37 13.33 22.54
C VAL A 40 -1.66 14.46 21.79
N HIS A 41 -1.19 14.20 20.56
CA HIS A 41 -0.49 15.20 19.75
C HIS A 41 -1.40 15.99 18.80
N GLY A 42 -2.65 15.58 18.62
CA GLY A 42 -3.61 16.31 17.78
C GLY A 42 -3.25 16.30 16.30
N LEU A 43 -2.53 15.28 15.81
CA LEU A 43 -2.17 15.16 14.40
C LEU A 43 -3.41 14.73 13.59
N ASP A 44 -4.11 15.71 13.04
CA ASP A 44 -5.35 15.55 12.25
C ASP A 44 -5.10 15.44 10.73
N ASN A 45 -3.83 15.46 10.34
CA ASN A 45 -3.37 15.45 8.95
C ASN A 45 -2.84 14.09 8.50
N LEU A 46 -2.98 13.03 9.29
CA LEU A 46 -2.52 11.69 8.94
C LEU A 46 -3.65 10.88 8.30
N VAL A 47 -3.35 10.21 7.21
CA VAL A 47 -4.17 9.13 6.64
C VAL A 47 -3.51 7.81 6.99
N TRP A 48 -4.16 7.00 7.80
CA TRP A 48 -3.60 5.77 8.38
C TRP A 48 -3.66 4.62 7.38
N VAL A 49 -2.49 4.16 6.96
CA VAL A 49 -2.30 3.11 5.96
C VAL A 49 -1.80 1.84 6.64
N CYS A 50 -2.58 0.76 6.60
CA CYS A 50 -2.30 -0.50 7.29
C CYS A 50 -1.92 -1.61 6.29
N GLY A 51 -0.74 -2.22 6.47
CA GLY A 51 -0.19 -3.15 5.47
C GLY A 51 0.38 -4.47 5.94
N TRP A 52 -0.14 -5.55 5.36
CA TRP A 52 0.38 -6.91 5.50
C TRP A 52 1.63 -7.13 4.65
N ALA A 53 2.46 -8.09 5.07
CA ALA A 53 3.33 -8.80 4.14
C ALA A 53 2.47 -9.64 3.19
N GLY A 54 2.69 -9.56 1.88
CA GLY A 54 1.84 -10.22 0.88
C GLY A 54 1.84 -11.76 0.96
N GLN A 55 2.83 -12.36 1.62
CA GLN A 55 2.89 -13.80 1.88
C GLN A 55 2.02 -14.23 3.08
N ASN A 56 1.55 -13.28 3.89
CA ASN A 56 0.75 -13.55 5.08
C ASN A 56 -0.33 -12.48 5.26
N ILE A 57 -1.44 -12.63 4.54
CA ILE A 57 -2.63 -11.77 4.68
C ILE A 57 -3.62 -12.49 5.60
N ASP A 58 -3.66 -12.06 6.85
CA ASP A 58 -4.45 -12.70 7.92
C ASP A 58 -5.28 -11.64 8.68
N PRO A 59 -6.61 -11.81 8.80
CA PRO A 59 -7.49 -10.89 9.52
C PRO A 59 -7.13 -10.71 11.01
N ALA A 60 -6.43 -11.66 11.64
CA ALA A 60 -6.05 -11.56 13.05
C ALA A 60 -5.19 -10.32 13.36
N TRP A 61 -4.45 -9.82 12.35
CA TRP A 61 -3.57 -8.67 12.44
C TRP A 61 -4.26 -7.33 12.22
N TYR A 62 -5.51 -7.31 11.76
CA TYR A 62 -6.19 -6.06 11.42
C TYR A 62 -6.48 -5.23 12.69
N PRO A 63 -5.97 -3.99 12.81
CA PRO A 63 -6.20 -3.13 13.98
C PRO A 63 -7.66 -2.71 14.17
N GLY A 64 -8.46 -2.82 13.10
CA GLY A 64 -9.87 -2.48 13.09
C GLY A 64 -10.15 -1.16 12.37
N ARG A 65 -11.36 -1.10 11.81
CA ARG A 65 -11.85 -0.05 10.91
C ARG A 65 -11.88 1.37 11.51
N ALA A 66 -11.80 1.50 12.83
CA ALA A 66 -11.79 2.80 13.51
C ALA A 66 -10.43 3.51 13.48
N MET A 67 -9.34 2.79 13.17
CA MET A 67 -7.96 3.30 13.25
C MET A 67 -7.20 3.17 11.92
N VAL A 68 -7.92 2.95 10.82
CA VAL A 68 -7.36 2.67 9.50
C VAL A 68 -8.20 3.38 8.43
N ASP A 69 -7.53 4.07 7.52
CA ASP A 69 -8.15 4.78 6.40
C ASP A 69 -7.94 4.06 5.07
N VAL A 70 -6.78 3.42 4.88
CA VAL A 70 -6.42 2.63 3.69
C VAL A 70 -5.73 1.35 4.11
N VAL A 71 -5.92 0.29 3.33
CA VAL A 71 -5.20 -0.97 3.53
C VAL A 71 -4.47 -1.43 2.27
N GLY A 72 -3.60 -2.41 2.42
CA GLY A 72 -2.88 -2.99 1.29
C GLY A 72 -1.89 -4.06 1.74
N ALA A 73 -1.08 -4.53 0.80
CA ALA A 73 0.00 -5.45 1.11
C ALA A 73 1.23 -5.16 0.24
N ASP A 74 2.36 -5.64 0.72
CA ASP A 74 3.67 -5.47 0.10
C ASP A 74 4.05 -6.80 -0.57
N ILE A 75 4.35 -6.80 -1.87
CA ILE A 75 4.72 -8.02 -2.59
C ILE A 75 5.72 -7.76 -3.71
N TYR A 76 6.77 -8.58 -3.75
CA TYR A 76 7.79 -8.53 -4.78
C TYR A 76 7.63 -9.74 -5.73
N ALA A 77 6.66 -9.63 -6.63
CA ALA A 77 6.36 -10.65 -7.64
C ALA A 77 7.46 -10.78 -8.70
N LYS A 78 7.36 -11.84 -9.52
CA LYS A 78 8.31 -12.11 -10.62
C LYS A 78 7.82 -11.62 -11.98
N ASP A 79 6.57 -11.19 -12.07
CA ASP A 79 5.92 -10.74 -13.30
C ASP A 79 5.15 -9.43 -13.06
N HIS A 80 4.65 -8.85 -14.15
CA HIS A 80 3.84 -7.62 -14.17
C HIS A 80 2.34 -7.90 -14.04
N GLY A 81 1.95 -9.02 -13.40
CA GLY A 81 0.56 -9.39 -13.19
C GLY A 81 -0.20 -8.38 -12.33
N ASN A 82 -1.53 -8.47 -12.37
CA ASN A 82 -2.42 -7.57 -11.63
C ASN A 82 -2.53 -7.90 -10.12
N LEU A 83 -1.99 -9.03 -9.67
CA LEU A 83 -2.03 -9.48 -8.28
C LEU A 83 -3.46 -9.66 -7.70
N ALA A 84 -4.45 -9.98 -8.55
CA ALA A 84 -5.85 -10.16 -8.15
C ALA A 84 -6.06 -11.12 -6.96
N PRO A 85 -5.35 -12.26 -6.84
CA PRO A 85 -5.50 -13.14 -5.67
C PRO A 85 -5.16 -12.43 -4.36
N MET A 86 -4.12 -11.60 -4.36
CA MET A 86 -3.71 -10.82 -3.18
C MET A 86 -4.72 -9.72 -2.87
N PHE A 87 -5.20 -9.02 -3.91
CA PHE A 87 -6.27 -8.02 -3.76
C PHE A 87 -7.51 -8.63 -3.12
N ALA A 88 -7.93 -9.81 -3.59
CA ALA A 88 -9.10 -10.53 -3.07
C ALA A 88 -8.94 -10.94 -1.60
N GLN A 89 -7.74 -11.36 -1.19
CA GLN A 89 -7.46 -11.67 0.22
C GLN A 89 -7.61 -10.45 1.12
N VAL A 90 -7.06 -9.30 0.71
CA VAL A 90 -7.23 -8.04 1.48
C VAL A 90 -8.70 -7.62 1.49
N LYS A 91 -9.38 -7.67 0.34
CA LYS A 91 -10.81 -7.34 0.22
C LYS A 91 -11.70 -8.24 1.07
N ALA A 92 -11.35 -9.51 1.26
CA ALA A 92 -12.09 -10.40 2.15
C ALA A 92 -12.04 -9.96 3.63
N ILE A 93 -10.99 -9.25 4.05
CA ILE A 93 -10.84 -8.74 5.42
C ILE A 93 -11.63 -7.44 5.61
N VAL A 94 -11.52 -6.50 4.67
CA VAL A 94 -12.05 -5.13 4.85
C VAL A 94 -13.36 -4.85 4.11
N GLY A 95 -13.80 -5.76 3.25
CA GLY A 95 -14.92 -5.53 2.34
C GLY A 95 -14.70 -4.29 1.48
N ASP A 96 -15.72 -3.44 1.41
CA ASP A 96 -15.67 -2.15 0.71
C ASP A 96 -15.60 -0.95 1.69
N THR A 97 -15.16 -1.19 2.93
CA THR A 97 -15.19 -0.16 4.00
C THR A 97 -14.05 0.87 3.92
N VAL A 98 -12.97 0.53 3.22
CA VAL A 98 -11.77 1.34 2.96
C VAL A 98 -11.17 0.94 1.60
N PRO A 99 -10.47 1.86 0.90
CA PRO A 99 -9.77 1.51 -0.33
C PRO A 99 -8.56 0.60 -0.07
N ILE A 100 -8.13 -0.10 -1.12
CA ILE A 100 -7.03 -1.07 -1.11
C ILE A 100 -5.94 -0.61 -2.07
N CYS A 101 -4.69 -0.55 -1.62
CA CYS A 101 -3.53 -0.19 -2.44
C CYS A 101 -2.45 -1.26 -2.45
N LEU A 102 -1.56 -1.19 -3.44
CA LEU A 102 -0.35 -2.00 -3.54
C LEU A 102 0.79 -1.20 -2.91
N HIS A 103 1.13 -1.51 -1.66
CA HIS A 103 2.01 -0.67 -0.84
C HIS A 103 3.43 -0.61 -1.36
N GLU A 104 3.97 -1.77 -1.70
CA GLU A 104 5.29 -1.94 -2.25
C GLU A 104 5.23 -3.04 -3.30
N ASN A 105 5.90 -2.79 -4.42
CA ASN A 105 6.05 -3.79 -5.47
C ASN A 105 7.43 -3.75 -6.13
N GLY A 106 7.78 -4.86 -6.79
CA GLY A 106 8.90 -4.94 -7.72
C GLY A 106 8.48 -4.52 -9.12
N PRO A 107 8.14 -5.46 -10.02
CA PRO A 107 7.62 -5.12 -11.35
C PRO A 107 6.35 -4.26 -11.26
N VAL A 108 6.27 -3.18 -12.04
CA VAL A 108 5.07 -2.32 -12.15
C VAL A 108 3.93 -3.16 -12.73
N PRO A 109 2.72 -3.20 -12.12
CA PRO A 109 1.62 -3.94 -12.70
C PRO A 109 1.35 -3.48 -14.14
N ASP A 110 1.05 -4.41 -15.05
CA ASP A 110 0.70 -4.02 -16.42
C ASP A 110 -0.67 -3.32 -16.40
N PRO A 111 -0.77 -2.06 -16.85
CA PRO A 111 -2.03 -1.31 -16.81
C PRO A 111 -3.16 -1.99 -17.59
N ALA A 112 -2.86 -2.83 -18.59
CA ALA A 112 -3.85 -3.57 -19.37
C ALA A 112 -4.45 -4.76 -18.62
N LEU A 113 -3.81 -5.23 -17.55
CA LEU A 113 -4.28 -6.36 -16.72
C LEU A 113 -5.07 -5.91 -15.49
N LEU A 114 -5.03 -4.62 -15.16
CA LEU A 114 -5.79 -4.05 -14.05
C LEU A 114 -7.28 -3.91 -14.40
N GLY A 115 -8.14 -4.08 -13.41
CA GLY A 115 -9.59 -4.02 -13.58
C GLY A 115 -10.34 -4.30 -12.28
N ALA A 116 -11.62 -4.63 -12.36
CA ALA A 116 -12.49 -4.79 -11.18
C ALA A 116 -12.01 -5.87 -10.18
N GLU A 117 -11.26 -6.86 -10.64
CA GLU A 117 -10.70 -7.92 -9.79
C GLU A 117 -9.44 -7.49 -9.02
N ALA A 118 -8.81 -6.39 -9.44
CA ALA A 118 -7.57 -5.85 -8.88
C ALA A 118 -7.47 -4.34 -9.14
N ASP A 119 -8.37 -3.57 -8.52
CA ASP A 119 -8.46 -2.12 -8.70
C ASP A 119 -7.69 -1.40 -7.60
N TRP A 120 -6.36 -1.51 -7.66
CA TRP A 120 -5.46 -0.89 -6.68
C TRP A 120 -5.57 0.62 -6.71
N LEU A 121 -5.79 1.24 -5.54
CA LEU A 121 -5.87 2.70 -5.39
C LEU A 121 -4.57 3.39 -5.84
N TRP A 122 -3.43 2.79 -5.52
CA TRP A 122 -2.12 3.13 -6.07
C TRP A 122 -1.21 1.91 -6.04
N PHE A 123 -0.06 2.01 -6.71
CA PHE A 123 1.09 1.14 -6.49
C PHE A 123 2.33 1.99 -6.18
N MET A 124 3.32 1.40 -5.51
CA MET A 124 4.60 2.08 -5.27
C MET A 124 5.74 1.10 -5.46
N THR A 125 6.42 1.23 -6.60
CA THR A 125 7.59 0.42 -6.91
C THR A 125 8.75 0.82 -6.02
N TRP A 126 9.39 -0.16 -5.39
CA TRP A 126 10.54 0.10 -4.53
C TRP A 126 11.71 0.67 -5.34
N HIS A 127 12.60 1.37 -4.67
CA HIS A 127 13.67 2.09 -5.32
C HIS A 127 14.80 1.17 -5.86
N THR A 128 15.80 1.78 -6.49
CA THR A 128 17.03 1.12 -6.97
C THR A 128 16.71 -0.03 -7.94
N ARG A 129 17.05 -1.28 -7.59
CA ARG A 129 16.97 -2.41 -8.52
C ARG A 129 15.53 -2.73 -8.89
N TRP A 130 14.59 -2.49 -7.97
CA TRP A 130 13.18 -2.78 -8.21
C TRP A 130 12.59 -1.79 -9.21
N LEU A 131 13.00 -0.52 -9.18
CA LEU A 131 12.51 0.48 -10.11
C LEU A 131 13.15 0.40 -11.51
N THR A 132 14.45 0.15 -11.61
CA THR A 132 15.17 0.27 -12.89
C THR A 132 16.01 -0.95 -13.28
N GLY A 133 15.91 -2.05 -12.54
CA GLY A 133 16.56 -3.31 -12.90
C GLY A 133 15.98 -3.85 -14.20
N ALA A 134 16.82 -4.31 -15.12
CA ALA A 134 16.37 -4.89 -16.38
C ALA A 134 15.55 -6.17 -16.19
N ASP A 135 15.71 -6.85 -15.05
CA ASP A 135 14.92 -7.99 -14.58
C ASP A 135 13.60 -7.58 -13.91
N GLN A 136 13.36 -6.28 -13.72
CA GLN A 136 12.21 -5.74 -12.98
C GLN A 136 11.36 -4.84 -13.86
N ASN A 137 11.94 -3.76 -14.38
CA ASN A 137 11.25 -2.70 -15.09
C ASN A 137 12.22 -2.05 -16.09
N THR A 138 12.08 -2.34 -17.39
CA THR A 138 12.88 -1.67 -18.42
C THR A 138 12.41 -0.23 -18.63
N PRO A 139 13.30 0.69 -19.08
CA PRO A 139 12.88 2.06 -19.42
C PRO A 139 11.73 2.10 -20.45
N GLU A 140 11.70 1.16 -21.39
CA GLU A 140 10.65 1.05 -22.41
C GLU A 140 9.31 0.65 -21.79
N LEU A 141 9.29 -0.31 -20.87
CA LEU A 141 8.09 -0.70 -20.12
C LEU A 141 7.58 0.45 -19.26
N LEU A 142 8.46 1.11 -18.51
CA LEU A 142 8.08 2.28 -17.71
C LEU A 142 7.47 3.39 -18.56
N ARG A 143 8.07 3.72 -19.71
CA ARG A 143 7.51 4.72 -20.63
C ARG A 143 6.15 4.27 -21.17
N ARG A 144 5.98 2.99 -21.54
CA ARG A 144 4.70 2.45 -22.01
C ARG A 144 3.63 2.61 -20.92
N ASP A 145 3.94 2.18 -19.71
CA ASP A 145 2.97 2.05 -18.62
C ASP A 145 2.54 3.40 -18.07
N PHE A 146 3.48 4.32 -17.83
CA PHE A 146 3.19 5.68 -17.36
C PHE A 146 2.56 6.59 -18.43
N ASN A 147 2.53 6.18 -19.71
CA ASN A 147 1.75 6.84 -20.75
C ASN A 147 0.36 6.20 -20.97
N SER A 148 0.02 5.15 -20.21
CA SER A 148 -1.30 4.52 -20.30
C SER A 148 -2.37 5.41 -19.65
N GLN A 149 -3.60 5.37 -20.17
CA GLN A 149 -4.74 6.09 -19.56
C GLN A 149 -5.18 5.50 -18.21
N ARG A 150 -4.65 4.34 -17.82
CA ARG A 150 -4.99 3.67 -16.57
C ARG A 150 -4.31 4.33 -15.37
N TYR A 151 -3.14 4.91 -15.56
CA TYR A 151 -2.35 5.51 -14.48
C TYR A 151 -2.52 7.02 -14.43
N LEU A 152 -2.77 7.51 -13.23
CA LEU A 152 -2.75 8.93 -12.92
C LEU A 152 -1.32 9.35 -12.58
N THR A 153 -0.75 10.23 -13.37
CA THR A 153 0.59 10.77 -13.17
C THR A 153 0.54 12.16 -12.55
N LYS A 154 1.71 12.64 -12.08
CA LYS A 154 1.84 13.96 -11.46
C LYS A 154 1.33 15.09 -12.36
N ASP A 155 1.56 14.99 -13.67
CA ASP A 155 1.21 16.03 -14.64
C ASP A 155 -0.30 16.09 -14.93
N GLU A 156 -1.06 15.12 -14.46
CA GLU A 156 -2.52 15.03 -14.59
C GLU A 156 -3.25 15.47 -13.31
N LEU A 157 -2.53 15.67 -12.20
CA LEU A 157 -3.14 16.15 -10.95
C LEU A 157 -3.74 17.56 -11.12
N PRO A 158 -4.89 17.86 -10.48
CA PRO A 158 -5.45 19.21 -10.44
C PRO A 158 -4.43 20.26 -9.97
N ALA A 159 -4.50 21.47 -10.54
CA ALA A 159 -3.59 22.57 -10.20
C ALA A 159 -3.59 22.92 -8.70
N SER A 160 -4.73 22.72 -8.01
CA SER A 160 -4.87 22.91 -6.56
C SER A 160 -4.04 21.94 -5.72
N LEU A 161 -3.67 20.78 -6.27
CA LEU A 161 -2.84 19.76 -5.61
C LEU A 161 -1.37 19.83 -6.04
N ARG A 162 -1.04 20.61 -7.07
CA ARG A 162 0.35 20.85 -7.48
C ARG A 162 0.97 21.85 -6.53
N VAL A 163 1.84 21.37 -5.64
CA VAL A 163 2.64 22.25 -4.77
C VAL A 163 3.47 23.18 -5.67
N LYS A 164 3.25 24.49 -5.54
CA LYS A 164 4.13 25.49 -6.15
C LYS A 164 5.51 25.29 -5.54
N ARG A 165 6.47 24.87 -6.37
CA ARG A 165 7.88 24.82 -5.99
C ARG A 165 8.41 26.21 -5.75
#